data_AF-X1N0X7-F1
#
_entry.id   AF-X1N0X7-F1
#
_cell.length_a   1.000
_cell.length_b   1.000
_cell.length_c   1.000
_cell.angle_alpha   90.00
_cell.angle_beta   90.00
_cell.angle_gamma   90.00
#
_symmetry.space_group_name_H-M   'P 1'
#
loop_
_entity.id
_entity.type
_entity.pdbx_description
1 polymer ?
#
loop_
_entity_poly.entity_id
_entity_poly.type
_entity_poly.pdbx_seq_one_letter_code
_entity_poly.pdbx_strand_id
1 'polypeptide(L)'
;YGLWTGNLFTGVVKVKGKPVPYAEVEVEYYNKDGTIRPPADPYVTQVVKADKNGVFSYAMPKAGWWAFAALNEASWTIKRPNGEDKPVEIGAVYWVRTRDMK
;
A
#
# COMPACT_ATOMS: atom_id res chain seq x y z
N TYR A 1 -12.45 0.89 9.50
CA TYR A 1 -12.63 2.34 9.75
C TYR A 1 -13.91 2.84 9.09
N GLY A 2 -14.57 3.86 9.66
CA GLY A 2 -15.68 4.55 9.01
C GLY A 2 -15.17 5.66 8.10
N LEU A 3 -14.87 5.33 6.84
CA LEU A 3 -14.27 6.25 5.89
C LEU A 3 -15.30 6.70 4.85
N TRP A 4 -15.53 8.00 4.78
CA TRP A 4 -16.24 8.62 3.67
C TRP A 4 -15.27 8.86 2.50
N THR A 5 -15.80 8.93 1.28
CA THR A 5 -15.05 9.43 0.12
C THR A 5 -14.47 10.81 0.45
N GLY A 6 -13.18 11.01 0.16
CA GLY A 6 -12.45 12.22 0.50
C GLY A 6 -11.88 12.27 1.93
N ASN A 7 -12.22 11.32 2.83
CA ASN A 7 -11.54 11.24 4.12
C ASN A 7 -10.06 10.86 3.94
N LEU A 8 -9.22 11.43 4.81
CA LEU A 8 -7.82 11.06 4.93
C LEU A 8 -7.69 9.78 5.76
N PHE A 9 -7.01 8.78 5.21
CA PHE A 9 -6.51 7.64 5.97
C PHE A 9 -5.02 7.82 6.22
N THR A 10 -4.61 7.65 7.48
CA THR A 10 -3.22 7.77 7.91
C THR A 10 -2.79 6.46 8.56
N GLY A 11 -1.63 5.95 8.16
CA GLY A 11 -1.02 4.74 8.70
C GLY A 11 0.44 4.96 9.06
N VAL A 12 1.01 4.01 9.81
CA VAL A 12 2.45 3.96 10.12
C VAL A 12 3.01 2.63 9.63
N VAL A 13 3.96 2.68 8.69
CA VAL A 13 4.67 1.50 8.22
C VAL A 13 5.63 1.04 9.31
N LYS A 14 5.54 -0.24 9.68
CA LYS A 14 6.40 -0.85 10.70
C LYS A 14 6.93 -2.20 10.24
N VAL A 15 8.18 -2.48 10.59
CA VAL A 15 8.78 -3.82 10.51
C VAL A 15 9.22 -4.22 11.91
N LYS A 16 8.77 -5.39 12.36
CA LYS A 16 9.04 -5.91 13.73
C LYS A 16 8.73 -4.87 14.82
N GLY A 17 7.63 -4.15 14.65
CA GLY A 17 7.15 -3.11 15.58
C GLY A 17 7.86 -1.75 15.49
N LYS A 18 8.95 -1.62 14.73
CA LYS A 18 9.69 -0.36 14.54
C LYS A 18 9.22 0.36 13.29
N PRO A 19 9.01 1.69 13.32
CA PRO A 19 8.67 2.46 12.13
C PRO A 19 9.74 2.36 11.04
N VAL A 20 9.31 2.39 9.78
CA VAL A 20 10.20 2.42 8.61
C VAL A 20 10.17 3.82 7.99
N PRO A 21 11.20 4.65 8.20
CA PRO A 21 11.28 5.98 7.60
C PRO A 21 11.24 5.90 6.08
N TYR A 22 10.52 6.83 5.45
CA TYR A 22 10.57 7.02 3.99
C TYR A 22 10.15 5.80 3.16
N ALA A 23 9.44 4.85 3.78
CA ALA A 23 8.88 3.69 3.09
C ALA A 23 7.97 4.12 1.94
N GLU A 24 8.06 3.41 0.83
CA GLU A 24 7.09 3.51 -0.26
C GLU A 24 5.87 2.65 0.09
N VAL A 25 4.69 3.22 -0.15
CA VAL A 25 3.40 2.56 0.06
C VAL A 25 2.64 2.61 -1.26
N GLU A 26 2.47 1.44 -1.85
CA GLU A 26 1.63 1.25 -3.02
C GLU A 26 0.16 1.34 -2.62
N VAL A 27 -0.64 2.04 -3.42
CA VAL A 27 -2.06 2.29 -3.18
C VAL A 27 -2.84 1.94 -4.44
N GLU A 28 -3.81 1.04 -4.31
CA GLU A 28 -4.63 0.58 -5.43
C GLU A 28 -6.11 0.59 -5.10
N TYR A 29 -6.93 0.92 -6.09
CA TYR A 29 -8.37 0.74 -6.03
C TYR A 29 -8.75 -0.64 -6.58
N TYR A 30 -9.64 -1.35 -5.89
CA TYR A 30 -10.17 -2.62 -6.40
C TYR A 30 -11.14 -2.43 -7.56
N ASN A 31 -10.60 -2.19 -8.75
CA ASN A 31 -11.33 -1.95 -9.99
C ASN A 31 -11.79 -3.27 -10.66
N LYS A 32 -12.46 -4.14 -9.90
CA LYS A 32 -12.82 -5.51 -10.35
C LYS A 32 -13.54 -5.54 -11.70
N ASP A 33 -14.46 -4.59 -11.90
CA ASP A 33 -15.32 -4.55 -13.09
C ASP A 33 -14.71 -3.71 -14.23
N GLY A 34 -13.50 -3.16 -14.05
CA GLY A 34 -12.79 -2.39 -15.08
C GLY A 34 -13.47 -1.08 -15.49
N THR A 35 -14.34 -0.54 -14.64
CA THR A 35 -15.12 0.68 -14.96
C THR A 35 -14.28 1.94 -14.95
N ILE A 36 -13.18 1.96 -14.19
CA ILE A 36 -12.19 3.03 -14.23
C ILE A 36 -11.15 2.69 -15.29
N ARG A 37 -10.88 3.64 -16.19
CA ARG A 37 -9.78 3.57 -17.17
C ARG A 37 -8.67 4.52 -16.73
N PRO A 38 -7.57 4.02 -16.14
CA PRO A 38 -6.45 4.85 -15.73
C PRO A 38 -5.78 5.48 -16.97
N PRO A 39 -5.36 6.76 -16.91
CA PRO A 39 -4.71 7.41 -18.04
C PRO A 39 -3.25 6.95 -18.25
N ALA A 40 -2.63 6.31 -17.25
CA ALA A 40 -1.29 5.70 -17.31
C ALA A 40 -1.08 4.72 -16.14
N ASP A 41 -0.03 3.90 -16.19
CA ASP A 41 0.29 2.88 -15.17
C ASP A 41 0.38 3.42 -13.72
N PRO A 42 0.93 4.62 -13.43
CA PRO A 42 0.97 5.17 -12.07
C PRO A 42 -0.41 5.47 -11.46
N TYR A 43 -1.48 5.42 -12.24
CA TYR A 43 -2.86 5.56 -11.76
C TYR A 43 -3.51 4.19 -11.47
N VAL A 44 -2.89 3.08 -11.90
CA VAL A 44 -3.24 1.72 -11.47
C VAL A 44 -2.65 1.50 -10.07
N THR A 45 -1.32 1.59 -9.98
CA THR A 45 -0.55 1.46 -8.74
C THR A 45 0.06 2.81 -8.40
N GLN A 46 -0.58 3.52 -7.48
CA GLN A 46 -0.06 4.79 -6.98
C GLN A 46 0.97 4.53 -5.89
N VAL A 47 1.96 5.40 -5.74
CA VAL A 47 2.95 5.28 -4.66
C VAL A 47 2.94 6.56 -3.83
N VAL A 48 2.77 6.42 -2.52
CA VAL A 48 3.01 7.50 -1.56
C VAL A 48 4.23 7.17 -0.71
N LYS A 49 4.98 8.20 -0.32
CA LYS A 49 6.17 8.05 0.51
C LYS A 49 5.87 8.47 1.94
N ALA A 50 6.20 7.59 2.88
CA ALA A 50 6.08 7.87 4.30
C ALA A 50 7.09 8.95 4.75
N ASP A 51 6.83 9.58 5.88
CA ASP A 51 7.75 10.54 6.49
C ASP A 51 8.87 9.84 7.29
N LYS A 52 9.69 10.64 8.00
CA LYS A 52 10.80 10.15 8.83
C LYS A 52 10.37 9.20 9.97
N ASN A 53 9.09 9.24 10.36
CA ASN A 53 8.50 8.42 11.39
C ASN A 53 7.70 7.24 10.81
N GLY A 54 7.81 7.00 9.49
CA GLY A 54 7.07 5.95 8.78
C GLY A 54 5.57 6.26 8.61
N VAL A 55 5.15 7.50 8.84
CA VAL A 55 3.74 7.91 8.69
C VAL A 55 3.46 8.22 7.23
N PHE A 56 2.38 7.66 6.67
CA PHE A 56 1.86 8.02 5.35
C PHE A 56 0.39 8.43 5.47
N SER A 57 -0.09 9.22 4.51
CA SER A 57 -1.51 9.56 4.41
C SER A 57 -1.99 9.49 2.97
N TYR A 58 -3.24 9.07 2.77
CA TYR A 58 -3.88 9.03 1.47
C TYR A 58 -5.36 9.40 1.60
N ALA A 59 -5.85 10.23 0.68
CA ALA A 59 -7.26 10.60 0.62
C ALA A 59 -7.91 9.83 -0.54
N MET A 60 -8.85 8.94 -0.22
CA MET A 60 -9.46 8.07 -1.23
C MET A 60 -10.53 8.84 -2.02
N PRO A 61 -10.35 9.04 -3.34
CA PRO A 61 -11.25 9.88 -4.14
C PRO A 61 -12.56 9.20 -4.55
N LYS A 62 -12.72 7.91 -4.26
CA LYS A 62 -13.89 7.12 -4.68
C LYS A 62 -14.32 6.12 -3.62
N ALA A 63 -15.62 5.90 -3.50
CA ALA A 63 -16.17 4.80 -2.73
C ALA A 63 -15.73 3.42 -3.28
N GLY A 64 -15.44 2.49 -2.39
CA GLY A 64 -15.03 1.13 -2.72
C GLY A 64 -13.88 0.63 -1.86
N TRP A 65 -13.20 -0.42 -2.32
CA TRP A 65 -12.07 -1.00 -1.61
C TRP A 65 -10.76 -0.41 -2.11
N TRP A 66 -9.90 -0.06 -1.17
CA TRP A 66 -8.55 0.45 -1.40
C TRP A 66 -7.55 -0.40 -0.64
N ALA A 67 -6.49 -0.82 -1.34
CA ALA A 67 -5.37 -1.58 -0.79
C ALA A 67 -4.18 -0.65 -0.56
N PHE A 68 -3.45 -0.91 0.52
CA PHE A 68 -2.17 -0.29 0.83
C PHE A 68 -1.15 -1.42 1.00
N ALA A 69 -0.03 -1.37 0.28
CA ALA A 69 1.06 -2.33 0.41
C ALA A 69 2.38 -1.60 0.67
N ALA A 70 3.07 -1.97 1.74
CA ALA A 70 4.41 -1.50 2.03
C ALA A 70 5.38 -2.69 1.99
N LEU A 71 6.19 -2.75 0.94
CA LEU A 71 7.15 -3.82 0.70
C LEU A 71 8.47 -3.48 1.39
N ASN A 72 9.09 -4.46 2.02
CA ASN A 72 10.41 -4.36 2.64
C ASN A 72 11.19 -5.64 2.37
N GLU A 73 12.51 -5.56 2.40
CA GLU A 73 13.36 -6.76 2.33
C GLU A 73 13.49 -7.40 3.72
N ALA A 74 13.36 -8.72 3.77
CA ALA A 74 13.61 -9.50 4.97
C ALA A 74 15.10 -9.55 5.28
N SER A 75 15.45 -9.80 6.54
CA SER A 75 16.85 -9.98 6.95
C SER A 75 17.44 -11.34 6.56
N TRP A 76 16.71 -12.17 5.80
CA TRP A 76 17.11 -13.51 5.41
C TRP A 76 16.86 -13.73 3.92
N THR A 77 17.57 -14.71 3.38
CA THR A 77 17.44 -15.15 2.00
C THR A 77 16.84 -16.55 1.93
N ILE A 78 16.36 -16.93 0.76
CA ILE A 78 15.99 -18.32 0.43
C ILE A 78 16.84 -18.81 -0.74
N LYS A 79 17.04 -20.12 -0.84
CA LYS A 79 17.75 -20.73 -1.95
C LYS A 79 16.87 -20.83 -3.19
N ARG A 80 17.39 -20.40 -4.33
CA ARG A 80 16.84 -20.69 -5.65
C ARG A 80 17.07 -22.15 -6.03
N PRO A 81 16.36 -22.69 -7.03
CA PRO A 81 16.63 -24.04 -7.56
C PRO A 81 18.09 -24.26 -8.03
N ASN A 82 18.78 -23.20 -8.46
CA ASN A 82 20.19 -23.22 -8.86
C ASN A 82 21.19 -23.06 -7.68
N GLY A 83 20.70 -22.97 -6.43
CA GLY A 83 21.53 -22.85 -5.23
C GLY A 83 21.94 -21.43 -4.82
N GLU A 84 21.60 -20.41 -5.63
CA GLU A 84 21.89 -19.00 -5.32
C GLU A 84 20.94 -18.47 -4.24
N ASP A 85 21.44 -17.52 -3.43
CA ASP A 85 20.62 -16.81 -2.46
C ASP A 85 19.72 -15.78 -3.15
N LYS A 86 18.44 -15.78 -2.77
CA LYS A 86 17.44 -14.81 -3.22
C LYS A 86 16.94 -14.00 -2.01
N PRO A 87 17.01 -12.67 -2.05
CA PRO A 87 16.33 -11.81 -1.09
C PRO A 87 14.85 -12.16 -0.96
N VAL A 88 14.35 -12.18 0.27
CA VAL A 88 12.92 -12.36 0.54
C VAL A 88 12.29 -10.99 0.69
N GLU A 89 11.27 -10.70 -0.10
CA GLU A 89 10.42 -9.53 0.11
C GLU A 89 9.31 -9.88 1.12
N ILE A 90 9.10 -8.99 2.08
CA ILE A 90 8.01 -9.04 3.05
C ILE A 90 7.10 -7.83 2.84
N GLY A 91 5.81 -8.09 2.62
CA GLY A 91 4.82 -7.04 2.40
C GLY A 91 3.85 -6.91 3.57
N ALA A 92 3.66 -5.69 4.06
CA ALA A 92 2.51 -5.37 4.89
C ALA A 92 1.36 -4.90 3.99
N VAL A 93 0.27 -5.68 3.92
CA VAL A 93 -0.91 -5.34 3.11
C VAL A 93 -2.09 -5.02 4.01
N TYR A 94 -2.76 -3.90 3.74
CA TYR A 94 -3.92 -3.45 4.51
C TYR A 94 -5.03 -2.95 3.59
N TRP A 95 -6.28 -3.27 3.91
CA TRP A 95 -7.44 -2.93 3.10
C TRP A 95 -8.41 -2.06 3.89
N VAL A 96 -8.91 -1.02 3.24
CA VAL A 96 -10.00 -0.18 3.78
C VAL A 96 -11.13 -0.07 2.78
N ARG A 97 -12.33 0.16 3.29
CA ARG A 97 -13.50 0.45 2.47
C ARG A 97 -14.00 1.86 2.71
N THR A 98 -14.11 2.63 1.65
CA THR A 98 -14.73 3.96 1.64
C THR A 98 -16.17 3.89 1.15
N ARG A 99 -17.00 4.81 1.64
CA ARG A 99 -18.42 4.95 1.25
C ARG A 99 -18.73 6.40 0.89
N ASP A 100 -19.73 6.64 0.07
CA ASP A 100 -20.25 8.00 -0.13
C ASP A 100 -21.23 8.36 0.99
N MET A 101 -21.25 9.64 1.38
CA MET A 101 -22.33 10.19 2.20
C MET A 101 -23.63 10.18 1.38
N LYS A 102 -24.75 9.91 2.02
CA LYS A 102 -26.08 9.90 1.40
C LYS A 102 -27.04 10.74 2.21
#